data_AF-A0A534UQX3-F1
#
_entry.id   AF-A0A534UQX3-F1
#
_cell.length_a   1.000
_cell.length_b   1.000
_cell.length_c   1.000
_cell.angle_alpha   90.00
_cell.angle_beta   90.00
_cell.angle_gamma   90.00
#
_symmetry.space_group_name_H-M   'P 1'
#
loop_
_entity.id
_entity.type
_entity.pdbx_description
1 polymer ?
#
loop_
_entity_poly.entity_id
_entity_poly.type
_entity_poly.pdbx_seq_one_letter_code
_entity_poly.pdbx_strand_id
1 'polypeptide(L)'
;MRWPVIATLAALAVSGGHAAPPPWQRTETRQPCTRFDLFRAPYFGDLHIHTRFSADAYIFGTRVGPRDAYAFATGTAIPFADDDELQTRSSRIDRPLDFAAVTDHSEFFGEVRLCDTSDSPVYDTQQCQLLRQAEAPGQQFPTTVAWLFPAGIPNPSHHQFCTEPGVDCGAAAVSVWQEMQGAAEEAYDRTAACTFTSFVGYEYTASPLGRHLHRNIIFRNEHVPPSVASYIETAAGGIPQGVWSAIEDACLRAGTGCDAVIIPHNPNLSGGMQWTDPADATEALRRQTLEPLVEIHQIKGNSECRFDRLARAGAGTADELCTFEQMKIADQVPGEEPPAIDRYPLRNLVRNTLKDGLALEEALGVNPFRLGFVGSTDNHDGAAGSVAETGWAGGQGNNDSSPIRQIGDEMRTNPGGLAVAWAEENSRDAIFAALRRRETYATSGTRPVVRFFGGDLSAVRCGSSSLVRDAYASGTPMGGEL
;
A
#
# COMPACT_ATOMS: atom_id res chain seq x y z
N MET A 1 17.50 -48.92 -42.40
CA MET A 1 16.17 -48.32 -42.66
C MET A 1 16.17 -46.93 -42.08
N ARG A 2 16.15 -45.90 -42.94
CA ARG A 2 16.02 -44.49 -42.56
C ARG A 2 14.64 -44.03 -43.01
N TRP A 3 13.83 -43.50 -42.11
CA TRP A 3 12.55 -42.86 -42.44
C TRP A 3 12.79 -41.34 -42.54
N PRO A 4 12.34 -40.66 -43.59
CA PRO A 4 12.33 -39.21 -43.62
C PRO A 4 11.06 -38.69 -42.93
N VAL A 5 11.21 -37.78 -41.98
CA VAL A 5 10.09 -36.99 -41.46
C VAL A 5 9.84 -35.85 -42.45
N ILE A 6 8.68 -35.89 -43.10
CA ILE A 6 8.18 -34.80 -43.95
C ILE A 6 7.65 -33.71 -43.01
N ALA A 7 8.27 -32.53 -43.05
CA ALA A 7 7.78 -31.35 -42.36
C ALA A 7 6.70 -30.68 -43.23
N THR A 8 5.45 -30.79 -42.81
CA THR A 8 4.31 -30.11 -43.45
C THR A 8 4.23 -28.68 -42.91
N LEU A 9 4.59 -27.70 -43.74
CA LEU A 9 4.32 -26.28 -43.49
C LEU A 9 2.82 -26.03 -43.66
N ALA A 10 2.09 -25.92 -42.55
CA ALA A 10 0.72 -25.44 -42.54
C ALA A 10 0.73 -23.90 -42.59
N ALA A 11 0.34 -23.35 -43.75
CA ALA A 11 -0.02 -21.94 -43.88
C ALA A 11 -1.34 -21.70 -43.13
N LEU A 12 -1.28 -20.99 -42.00
CA LEU A 12 -2.47 -20.53 -41.29
C LEU A 12 -3.04 -19.30 -42.01
N ALA A 13 -4.19 -19.50 -42.64
CA ALA A 13 -5.04 -18.45 -43.15
C ALA A 13 -5.58 -17.60 -41.98
N VAL A 14 -5.52 -16.28 -42.15
CA VAL A 14 -6.10 -15.29 -41.23
C VAL A 14 -7.62 -15.36 -41.32
N SER A 15 -8.26 -15.87 -40.27
CA SER A 15 -9.71 -15.80 -40.10
C SER A 15 -10.04 -15.43 -38.66
N GLY A 16 -10.63 -14.24 -38.46
CA GLY A 16 -11.36 -13.82 -37.25
C GLY A 16 -10.59 -13.95 -35.93
N GLY A 17 -9.70 -12.99 -35.65
CA GLY A 17 -8.87 -12.95 -34.45
C GLY A 17 -9.66 -12.97 -33.15
N HIS A 18 -9.86 -14.16 -32.59
CA HIS A 18 -9.93 -14.32 -31.14
C HIS A 18 -8.48 -14.27 -30.66
N ALA A 19 -8.10 -13.15 -30.05
CA ALA A 19 -6.82 -13.05 -29.36
C ALA A 19 -6.69 -14.23 -28.38
N ALA A 20 -5.50 -14.82 -28.28
CA ALA A 20 -5.24 -15.84 -27.26
C ALA A 20 -5.67 -15.29 -25.88
N PRO A 21 -6.26 -16.12 -25.00
CA PRO A 21 -6.67 -15.65 -23.69
C PRO A 21 -5.45 -15.05 -22.96
N PRO A 22 -5.64 -13.97 -22.18
CA PRO A 22 -4.55 -13.38 -21.43
C PRO A 22 -3.93 -14.40 -20.46
N PRO A 23 -2.67 -14.21 -20.02
CA PRO A 23 -1.99 -15.12 -19.10
C PRO A 23 -2.52 -15.06 -17.65
N TRP A 24 -3.63 -14.35 -17.45
CA TRP A 24 -4.35 -14.17 -16.20
C TRP A 24 -5.85 -14.35 -16.47
N GLN A 25 -6.63 -14.65 -15.44
CA GLN A 25 -8.07 -14.82 -15.58
C GLN A 25 -8.76 -13.45 -15.52
N ARG A 26 -9.60 -13.12 -16.51
CA ARG A 26 -10.50 -11.96 -16.43
C ARG A 26 -11.67 -12.32 -15.50
N THR A 27 -11.82 -11.59 -14.40
CA THR A 27 -12.87 -11.76 -13.38
C THR A 27 -13.94 -10.67 -13.46
N GLU A 28 -13.64 -9.58 -14.15
CA GLU A 28 -14.52 -8.42 -14.30
C GLU A 28 -15.27 -8.41 -15.65
N THR A 29 -16.45 -7.78 -15.68
CA THR A 29 -17.14 -7.46 -16.94
C THR A 29 -16.63 -6.13 -17.50
N ARG A 30 -15.92 -6.18 -18.63
CA ARG A 30 -15.41 -4.98 -19.33
C ARG A 30 -15.15 -5.22 -20.82
N GLN A 31 -14.92 -4.14 -21.57
CA GLN A 31 -14.33 -4.25 -22.91
C GLN A 31 -12.82 -4.55 -22.81
N PRO A 32 -12.24 -5.41 -23.68
CA PRO A 32 -10.81 -5.60 -23.73
C PRO A 32 -10.07 -4.28 -23.97
N CYS A 33 -8.88 -4.14 -23.37
CA CYS A 33 -8.05 -2.96 -23.60
C CYS A 33 -7.56 -2.89 -25.05
N THR A 34 -7.56 -1.68 -25.61
CA THR A 34 -6.99 -1.40 -26.93
C THR A 34 -5.47 -1.62 -26.91
N ARG A 35 -4.83 -1.36 -25.77
CA ARG A 35 -3.41 -1.65 -25.52
C ARG A 35 -3.28 -2.90 -24.68
N PHE A 36 -2.64 -3.91 -25.26
CA PHE A 36 -2.25 -5.14 -24.60
C PHE A 36 -0.84 -5.51 -25.07
N ASP A 37 0.10 -5.63 -24.13
CA ASP A 37 1.47 -6.07 -24.40
C ASP A 37 1.68 -7.44 -23.75
N LEU A 38 1.87 -8.48 -24.57
CA LEU A 38 2.15 -9.84 -24.11
C LEU A 38 3.40 -9.89 -23.22
N PHE A 39 4.36 -9.00 -23.47
CA PHE A 39 5.57 -8.86 -22.70
C PHE A 39 5.50 -7.65 -21.77
N ARG A 40 4.31 -7.22 -21.36
CA ARG A 40 4.03 -6.25 -20.29
C ARG A 40 4.58 -4.84 -20.51
N ALA A 41 3.79 -3.86 -20.06
CA ALA A 41 4.16 -2.45 -19.96
C ALA A 41 4.27 -2.03 -18.48
N PRO A 42 5.06 -1.00 -18.15
CA PRO A 42 5.11 -0.45 -16.81
C PRO A 42 3.90 0.46 -16.57
N TYR A 43 3.17 0.22 -15.49
CA TYR A 43 2.09 1.09 -15.01
C TYR A 43 2.49 1.67 -13.65
N PHE A 44 2.31 2.97 -13.48
CA PHE A 44 2.64 3.71 -12.25
C PHE A 44 1.38 3.94 -11.42
N GLY A 45 1.46 3.68 -10.13
CA GLY A 45 0.33 3.89 -9.23
C GLY A 45 0.73 4.18 -7.79
N ASP A 46 -0.29 4.35 -6.98
CA ASP A 46 -0.20 4.67 -5.56
C ASP A 46 -1.22 3.83 -4.79
N LEU A 47 -0.75 2.99 -3.87
CA LEU A 47 -1.58 1.99 -3.18
C LEU A 47 -1.83 2.34 -1.72
N HIS A 48 -1.44 3.55 -1.29
CA HIS A 48 -1.51 3.98 0.10
C HIS A 48 -1.90 5.46 0.16
N ILE A 49 -3.21 5.72 0.30
CA ILE A 49 -3.79 7.07 0.24
C ILE A 49 -4.87 7.18 1.31
N HIS A 50 -4.80 8.23 2.11
CA HIS A 50 -5.80 8.54 3.12
C HIS A 50 -6.68 9.72 2.70
N THR A 51 -7.92 9.67 3.13
CA THR A 51 -8.99 10.63 2.91
C THR A 51 -9.59 11.00 4.27
N ARG A 52 -10.69 11.77 4.27
CA ARG A 52 -11.45 12.09 5.48
C ARG A 52 -11.90 10.87 6.31
N PHE A 53 -11.87 9.66 5.76
CA PHE A 53 -12.26 8.47 6.51
C PHE A 53 -11.15 7.91 7.39
N SER A 54 -9.89 8.25 7.13
CA SER A 54 -8.79 7.96 8.04
C SER A 54 -8.82 8.92 9.23
N ALA A 55 -8.79 8.38 10.45
CA ALA A 55 -8.88 9.20 11.66
C ALA A 55 -7.73 10.19 11.79
N ASP A 56 -6.50 9.80 11.44
CA ASP A 56 -5.34 10.68 11.48
C ASP A 56 -5.39 11.77 10.41
N ALA A 57 -5.76 11.44 9.16
CA ALA A 57 -5.99 12.42 8.11
C ALA A 57 -7.06 13.44 8.51
N TYR A 58 -8.15 12.99 9.14
CA TYR A 58 -9.18 13.89 9.63
C TYR A 58 -8.65 14.83 10.73
N ILE A 59 -7.86 14.31 11.68
CA ILE A 59 -7.18 15.10 12.73
C ILE A 59 -6.23 16.13 12.10
N PHE A 60 -5.59 15.80 10.98
CA PHE A 60 -4.73 16.74 10.25
C PHE A 60 -5.52 17.76 9.41
N GLY A 61 -6.85 17.75 9.45
CA GLY A 61 -7.69 18.72 8.75
C GLY A 61 -8.18 18.28 7.36
N THR A 62 -7.94 17.04 6.95
CA THR A 62 -8.39 16.55 5.64
C THR A 62 -9.90 16.35 5.61
N ARG A 63 -10.56 16.88 4.59
CA ARG A 63 -12.02 16.77 4.40
C ARG A 63 -12.43 16.20 3.05
N VAL A 64 -11.48 15.98 2.14
CA VAL A 64 -11.74 15.34 0.83
C VAL A 64 -12.04 13.86 0.99
N GLY A 65 -12.87 13.30 0.10
CA GLY A 65 -13.26 11.89 0.12
C GLY A 65 -12.54 11.04 -0.92
N PRO A 66 -12.83 9.71 -0.97
CA PRO A 66 -12.20 8.80 -1.93
C PRO A 66 -12.38 9.18 -3.40
N ARG A 67 -13.52 9.78 -3.77
CA ARG A 67 -13.76 10.28 -5.13
C ARG A 67 -12.81 11.41 -5.52
N ASP A 68 -12.51 12.31 -4.59
CA ASP A 68 -11.56 13.40 -4.81
C ASP A 68 -10.15 12.84 -4.99
N ALA A 69 -9.76 11.82 -4.21
CA ALA A 69 -8.45 11.18 -4.33
C ALA A 69 -8.25 10.53 -5.71
N TYR A 70 -9.24 9.80 -6.22
CA TYR A 70 -9.17 9.27 -7.60
C TYR A 70 -9.25 10.37 -8.67
N ALA A 71 -10.01 11.45 -8.42
CA ALA A 71 -10.02 12.61 -9.31
C ALA A 71 -8.63 13.28 -9.37
N PHE A 72 -7.93 13.39 -8.24
CA PHE A 72 -6.55 13.88 -8.18
C PHE A 72 -5.60 12.97 -8.94
N ALA A 73 -5.66 11.65 -8.72
CA ALA A 73 -4.85 10.66 -9.41
C ALA A 73 -4.96 10.76 -10.94
N THR A 74 -6.13 11.17 -11.44
CA THR A 74 -6.42 11.32 -12.87
C THR A 74 -6.23 12.74 -13.40
N GLY A 75 -5.74 13.66 -12.57
CA GLY A 75 -5.33 15.00 -13.01
C GLY A 75 -6.27 16.13 -12.60
N THR A 76 -7.30 15.92 -11.78
CA THR A 76 -8.18 16.98 -11.27
C THR A 76 -7.56 17.67 -10.06
N ALA A 77 -7.81 18.98 -9.90
CA ALA A 77 -7.36 19.68 -8.70
C ALA A 77 -8.35 19.44 -7.55
N ILE A 78 -7.84 19.21 -6.35
CA ILE A 78 -8.65 19.03 -5.12
C ILE A 78 -8.29 20.12 -4.10
N PRO A 79 -9.18 20.44 -3.15
CA PRO A 79 -8.85 21.35 -2.08
C PRO A 79 -7.98 20.68 -1.01
N PHE A 80 -7.13 21.46 -0.35
CA PHE A 80 -6.22 21.05 0.73
C PHE A 80 -6.49 21.92 1.96
N ALA A 81 -6.20 21.39 3.15
CA ALA A 81 -6.27 22.14 4.40
C ALA A 81 -5.20 23.25 4.43
N ASP A 82 -5.58 24.45 4.87
CA ASP A 82 -4.66 25.51 5.26
C ASP A 82 -4.26 25.40 6.74
N ASP A 83 -3.56 26.42 7.23
CA ASP A 83 -3.05 26.46 8.59
C ASP A 83 -4.17 26.41 9.66
N ASP A 84 -5.38 26.85 9.31
CA ASP A 84 -6.57 26.86 10.18
C ASP A 84 -7.50 25.67 9.86
N GLU A 85 -7.01 24.66 9.13
CA GLU A 85 -7.74 23.49 8.63
C GLU A 85 -8.89 23.79 7.66
N LEU A 86 -8.98 25.03 7.17
CA LEU A 86 -9.94 25.40 6.15
C LEU A 86 -9.47 24.90 4.79
N GLN A 87 -10.40 24.41 3.97
CA GLN A 87 -10.11 23.81 2.66
C GLN A 87 -9.86 24.87 1.57
N THR A 88 -8.93 25.80 1.81
CA THR A 88 -8.70 27.00 0.98
C THR A 88 -7.52 26.85 0.01
N ARG A 89 -6.62 25.89 0.26
CA ARG A 89 -5.52 25.56 -0.64
C ARG A 89 -6.01 24.61 -1.72
N SER A 90 -5.25 24.46 -2.80
CA SER A 90 -5.54 23.47 -3.83
C SER A 90 -4.27 23.03 -4.53
N SER A 91 -4.23 21.75 -4.92
CA SER A 91 -3.14 21.16 -5.70
C SER A 91 -3.68 20.25 -6.80
N ARG A 92 -2.82 19.93 -7.76
CA ARG A 92 -3.07 19.00 -8.86
C ARG A 92 -1.81 18.17 -9.10
N ILE A 93 -1.97 16.88 -9.37
CA ILE A 93 -0.84 16.03 -9.77
C ILE A 93 -0.18 16.55 -11.05
N ASP A 94 1.14 16.48 -11.12
CA ASP A 94 1.93 16.88 -12.29
C ASP A 94 1.76 15.89 -13.45
N ARG A 95 1.63 14.60 -13.13
CA ARG A 95 1.46 13.50 -14.08
C ARG A 95 0.40 12.53 -13.56
N PRO A 96 -0.72 12.31 -14.26
CA PRO A 96 -1.71 11.31 -13.86
C PRO A 96 -1.11 9.92 -13.63
N LEU A 97 -1.73 9.15 -12.73
CA LEU A 97 -1.39 7.76 -12.45
C LEU A 97 -2.11 6.81 -13.41
N ASP A 98 -1.55 5.60 -13.57
CA ASP A 98 -2.20 4.51 -14.27
C ASP A 98 -3.15 3.75 -13.34
N PHE A 99 -2.82 3.63 -12.06
CA PHE A 99 -3.68 3.01 -11.05
C PHE A 99 -3.56 3.63 -9.65
N ALA A 100 -4.57 3.47 -8.81
CA ALA A 100 -4.49 3.86 -7.40
C ALA A 100 -5.42 3.04 -6.47
N ALA A 101 -5.15 3.06 -5.17
CA ALA A 101 -6.03 2.53 -4.12
C ALA A 101 -6.10 3.49 -2.94
N VAL A 102 -7.31 3.87 -2.52
CA VAL A 102 -7.53 4.55 -1.24
C VAL A 102 -7.51 3.48 -0.15
N THR A 103 -6.70 3.68 0.88
CA THR A 103 -6.51 2.73 1.99
C THR A 103 -6.59 3.47 3.34
N ASP A 104 -7.75 4.04 3.63
CA ASP A 104 -8.01 4.65 4.94
C ASP A 104 -7.87 3.64 6.09
N HIS A 105 -7.45 4.11 7.28
CA HIS A 105 -7.40 3.29 8.50
C HIS A 105 -8.79 2.75 8.88
N SER A 106 -8.94 1.42 8.84
CA SER A 106 -10.23 0.75 9.00
C SER A 106 -10.79 0.75 10.43
N GLU A 107 -9.96 0.98 11.44
CA GLU A 107 -10.28 0.81 12.86
C GLU A 107 -11.41 1.74 13.34
N PHE A 108 -11.53 2.94 12.75
CA PHE A 108 -12.44 3.97 13.23
C PHE A 108 -13.38 4.53 12.15
N PHE A 109 -13.62 3.77 11.07
CA PHE A 109 -14.52 4.19 9.99
C PHE A 109 -15.89 4.65 10.51
N GLY A 110 -16.49 3.88 11.41
CA GLY A 110 -17.80 4.17 11.96
C GLY A 110 -17.80 5.42 12.83
N GLU A 111 -16.80 5.52 13.71
CA GLU A 111 -16.61 6.60 14.66
C GLU A 111 -16.36 7.94 13.98
N VAL A 112 -15.42 7.98 13.02
CA VAL A 112 -15.14 9.18 12.23
C VAL A 112 -16.39 9.61 11.47
N ARG A 113 -17.10 8.66 10.81
CA ARG A 113 -18.34 8.97 10.08
C ARG A 113 -19.42 9.55 10.97
N LEU A 114 -19.65 8.96 12.14
CA LEU A 114 -20.66 9.42 13.07
C LEU A 114 -20.30 10.79 13.66
N CYS A 115 -19.02 11.06 13.89
CA CYS A 115 -18.58 12.37 14.34
C CYS A 115 -18.61 13.44 13.22
N ASP A 116 -18.48 13.06 11.95
CA ASP A 116 -18.57 13.99 10.80
C ASP A 116 -20.02 14.26 10.34
N THR A 117 -21.00 13.51 10.85
CA THR A 117 -22.42 13.64 10.46
C THR A 117 -23.19 14.50 11.46
N SER A 118 -23.63 15.71 11.06
CA SER A 118 -24.29 16.71 11.93
C SER A 118 -25.49 16.22 12.72
N ASP A 119 -26.23 15.27 12.15
CA ASP A 119 -27.49 14.72 12.61
C ASP A 119 -27.29 13.38 13.35
N SER A 120 -26.03 12.96 13.53
CA SER A 120 -25.65 11.83 14.36
C SER A 120 -25.90 12.10 15.84
N PRO A 121 -26.39 11.12 16.63
CA PRO A 121 -26.62 11.27 18.06
C PRO A 121 -25.35 11.57 18.86
N VAL A 122 -24.16 11.27 18.31
CA VAL A 122 -22.87 11.52 18.99
C VAL A 122 -22.18 12.79 18.51
N TYR A 123 -22.74 13.52 17.54
CA TYR A 123 -22.08 14.67 16.92
C TYR A 123 -21.59 15.70 17.95
N ASP A 124 -22.41 16.03 18.94
CA ASP A 124 -22.10 17.03 19.98
C ASP A 124 -21.40 16.46 21.22
N THR A 125 -20.99 15.19 21.21
CA THR A 125 -20.19 14.63 22.30
C THR A 125 -18.80 15.26 22.34
N GLN A 126 -18.20 15.32 23.53
CA GLN A 126 -16.84 15.86 23.70
C GLN A 126 -15.82 15.15 22.80
N GLN A 127 -15.95 13.83 22.62
CA GLN A 127 -15.03 13.05 21.78
C GLN A 127 -15.11 13.46 20.30
N CYS A 128 -16.32 13.67 19.77
CA CYS A 128 -16.51 14.12 18.40
C CYS A 128 -16.17 15.61 18.21
N GLN A 129 -16.43 16.46 19.21
CA GLN A 129 -15.97 17.86 19.19
C GLN A 129 -14.45 17.95 19.15
N LEU A 130 -13.76 17.09 19.91
CA LEU A 130 -12.30 16.99 19.89
C LEU A 130 -11.78 16.58 18.50
N LEU A 131 -12.40 15.59 17.84
CA LEU A 131 -12.01 15.18 16.47
C LEU A 131 -12.12 16.32 15.45
N ARG A 132 -13.17 17.14 15.56
CA ARG A 132 -13.46 18.23 14.62
C ARG A 132 -12.79 19.55 14.99
N GLN A 133 -12.13 19.62 16.13
CA GLN A 133 -11.48 20.84 16.58
C GLN A 133 -10.23 21.07 15.74
N ALA A 134 -10.13 22.26 15.14
CA ALA A 134 -8.91 22.65 14.45
C ALA A 134 -7.78 22.87 15.46
N GLU A 135 -6.64 22.22 15.24
CA GLU A 135 -5.49 22.24 16.14
C GLU A 135 -4.20 22.46 15.35
N ALA A 136 -3.37 23.38 15.83
CA ALA A 136 -2.01 23.53 15.31
C ALA A 136 -1.20 22.24 15.61
N PRO A 137 -0.18 21.89 14.80
CA PRO A 137 0.54 20.61 14.93
C PRO A 137 1.05 20.31 16.35
N GLY A 138 1.59 21.31 17.04
CA GLY A 138 2.09 21.19 18.42
C GLY A 138 1.01 20.96 19.49
N GLN A 139 -0.27 21.02 19.12
CA GLN A 139 -1.43 20.84 20.00
C GLN A 139 -2.21 19.55 19.70
N GLN A 140 -1.90 18.84 18.62
CA GLN A 140 -2.65 17.65 18.20
C GLN A 140 -2.40 16.40 19.07
N PHE A 141 -1.28 16.34 19.80
CA PHE A 141 -0.90 15.15 20.55
C PHE A 141 -2.00 14.60 21.49
N PRO A 142 -2.71 15.41 22.30
CA PRO A 142 -3.82 14.93 23.11
C PRO A 142 -4.96 14.34 22.28
N THR A 143 -5.31 14.93 21.14
CA THR A 143 -6.35 14.44 20.22
C THR A 143 -5.93 13.13 19.58
N THR A 144 -4.70 13.07 19.03
CA THR A 144 -4.13 11.85 18.45
C THR A 144 -4.11 10.71 19.47
N VAL A 145 -3.70 10.97 20.72
CA VAL A 145 -3.75 9.96 21.78
C VAL A 145 -5.20 9.60 22.10
N ALA A 146 -6.09 10.56 22.32
CA ALA A 146 -7.48 10.28 22.67
C ALA A 146 -8.21 9.43 21.60
N TRP A 147 -7.87 9.61 20.32
CA TRP A 147 -8.49 8.91 19.20
C TRP A 147 -7.79 7.61 18.80
N LEU A 148 -6.47 7.61 18.70
CA LEU A 148 -5.72 6.48 18.13
C LEU A 148 -5.19 5.50 19.19
N PHE A 149 -5.12 5.90 20.46
CA PHE A 149 -4.65 5.02 21.55
C PHE A 149 -5.42 3.70 21.68
N PRO A 150 -6.74 3.60 21.45
CA PRO A 150 -7.45 2.33 21.50
C PRO A 150 -6.89 1.29 20.52
N ALA A 151 -6.35 1.70 19.37
CA ALA A 151 -5.68 0.82 18.40
C ALA A 151 -4.21 0.51 18.77
N GLY A 152 -3.69 1.13 19.83
CA GLY A 152 -2.32 0.97 20.32
C GLY A 152 -2.17 0.13 21.59
N ILE A 153 -3.26 -0.39 22.15
CA ILE A 153 -3.24 -1.19 23.40
C ILE A 153 -3.50 -2.68 23.15
N PRO A 154 -3.05 -3.57 24.06
CA PRO A 154 -3.52 -4.95 24.08
C PRO A 154 -5.06 -5.00 24.23
N ASN A 155 -5.72 -5.83 23.41
CA ASN A 155 -7.19 -5.92 23.33
C ASN A 155 -7.83 -4.57 22.93
N PRO A 156 -7.56 -4.09 21.71
CA PRO A 156 -8.12 -2.84 21.21
C PRO A 156 -9.66 -2.87 21.21
N SER A 157 -10.27 -1.70 21.30
CA SER A 157 -11.72 -1.54 21.31
C SER A 157 -12.13 -0.27 20.58
N HIS A 158 -13.37 -0.24 20.07
CA HIS A 158 -14.00 0.98 19.58
C HIS A 158 -14.13 2.05 20.67
N HIS A 159 -14.37 3.30 20.25
CA HIS A 159 -14.65 4.38 21.20
C HIS A 159 -15.91 4.10 22.02
N GLN A 160 -15.89 4.53 23.29
CA GLN A 160 -16.96 4.21 24.26
C GLN A 160 -18.37 4.57 23.76
N PHE A 161 -18.51 5.67 23.02
CA PHE A 161 -19.80 6.11 22.50
C PHE A 161 -20.46 5.09 21.56
N CYS A 162 -19.71 4.16 20.97
CA CYS A 162 -20.26 3.08 20.14
C CYS A 162 -21.15 2.09 20.92
N THR A 163 -21.14 2.16 22.25
CA THR A 163 -21.99 1.33 23.12
C THR A 163 -23.22 2.07 23.64
N GLU A 164 -23.36 3.36 23.32
CA GLU A 164 -24.49 4.18 23.78
C GLU A 164 -25.78 3.83 23.02
N PRO A 165 -26.97 3.88 23.67
CA PRO A 165 -28.23 3.55 23.02
C PRO A 165 -28.50 4.42 21.78
N GLY A 166 -28.76 3.77 20.64
CA GLY A 166 -29.06 4.45 19.38
C GLY A 166 -27.82 4.81 18.55
N VAL A 167 -26.62 4.45 19.01
CA VAL A 167 -25.37 4.59 18.25
C VAL A 167 -25.00 3.24 17.62
N ASP A 168 -24.70 3.25 16.33
CA ASP A 168 -24.30 2.05 15.59
C ASP A 168 -23.04 2.34 14.75
N CYS A 169 -21.87 2.22 15.38
CA CYS A 169 -20.59 2.39 14.71
C CYS A 169 -20.35 1.30 13.65
N GLY A 170 -20.87 0.08 13.84
CA GLY A 170 -20.72 -1.00 12.88
C GLY A 170 -21.44 -0.71 11.56
N ALA A 171 -22.70 -0.25 11.63
CA ALA A 171 -23.44 0.17 10.44
C ALA A 171 -22.80 1.38 9.75
N ALA A 172 -22.29 2.33 10.53
CA ALA A 172 -21.56 3.47 9.98
C ALA A 172 -20.25 3.05 9.27
N ALA A 173 -19.50 2.10 9.84
CA ALA A 173 -18.30 1.56 9.22
C ALA A 173 -18.60 0.82 7.90
N VAL A 174 -19.68 0.03 7.86
CA VAL A 174 -20.16 -0.60 6.62
C VAL A 174 -20.54 0.46 5.57
N SER A 175 -21.18 1.56 5.98
CA SER A 175 -21.50 2.65 5.05
C SER A 175 -20.26 3.33 4.47
N VAL A 176 -19.21 3.54 5.27
CA VAL A 176 -17.91 4.05 4.79
C VAL A 176 -17.29 3.07 3.82
N TRP A 177 -17.28 1.78 4.16
CA TRP A 177 -16.72 0.74 3.29
C TRP A 177 -17.44 0.66 1.94
N GLN A 178 -18.76 0.82 1.92
CA GLN A 178 -19.55 0.90 0.68
C GLN A 178 -19.23 2.18 -0.11
N GLU A 179 -18.98 3.32 0.55
CA GLU A 179 -18.60 4.57 -0.11
C GLU A 179 -17.22 4.45 -0.79
N MET A 180 -16.25 3.80 -0.13
CA MET A 180 -14.93 3.50 -0.70
C MET A 180 -15.03 2.56 -1.91
N GLN A 181 -15.81 1.47 -1.80
CA GLN A 181 -16.10 0.57 -2.92
C GLN A 181 -16.73 1.32 -4.10
N GLY A 182 -17.76 2.13 -3.84
CA GLY A 182 -18.45 2.90 -4.87
C GLY A 182 -17.51 3.89 -5.57
N ALA A 183 -16.67 4.60 -4.82
CA ALA A 183 -15.68 5.51 -5.40
C ALA A 183 -14.65 4.78 -6.28
N ALA A 184 -14.19 3.61 -5.84
CA ALA A 184 -13.29 2.78 -6.64
C ALA A 184 -13.97 2.26 -7.91
N GLU A 185 -15.23 1.84 -7.87
CA GLU A 185 -15.95 1.41 -9.08
C GLU A 185 -16.20 2.55 -10.07
N GLU A 186 -16.58 3.73 -9.57
CA GLU A 186 -16.87 4.91 -10.39
C GLU A 186 -15.62 5.43 -11.11
N ALA A 187 -14.46 5.39 -10.46
CA ALA A 187 -13.20 5.85 -11.04
C ALA A 187 -12.63 4.89 -12.09
N TYR A 188 -13.00 3.61 -12.06
CA TYR A 188 -12.36 2.59 -12.88
C TYR A 188 -12.76 2.68 -14.36
N ASP A 189 -11.80 2.91 -15.26
CA ASP A 189 -12.06 2.91 -16.70
C ASP A 189 -12.25 1.49 -17.26
N ARG A 190 -13.50 1.05 -17.33
CA ARG A 190 -13.94 -0.22 -17.93
C ARG A 190 -14.10 -0.16 -19.46
N THR A 191 -13.86 0.98 -20.11
CA THR A 191 -13.89 1.10 -21.57
C THR A 191 -12.67 0.43 -22.21
N ALA A 192 -12.65 0.31 -23.54
CA ALA A 192 -11.46 -0.20 -24.24
C ALA A 192 -10.24 0.75 -24.15
N ALA A 193 -10.38 1.97 -23.60
CA ALA A 193 -9.27 2.91 -23.49
C ALA A 193 -8.28 2.54 -22.37
N CYS A 194 -8.79 2.01 -21.25
CA CYS A 194 -7.99 1.56 -20.10
C CYS A 194 -7.08 2.65 -19.56
N THR A 195 -7.61 3.85 -19.37
CA THR A 195 -6.82 5.01 -18.99
C THR A 195 -6.49 5.05 -17.50
N PHE A 196 -7.29 4.41 -16.64
CA PHE A 196 -7.08 4.40 -15.19
C PHE A 196 -7.69 3.16 -14.53
N THR A 197 -6.98 2.58 -13.56
CA THR A 197 -7.44 1.47 -12.73
C THR A 197 -7.47 1.84 -11.25
N SER A 198 -8.65 1.90 -10.64
CA SER A 198 -8.82 2.01 -9.19
C SER A 198 -9.00 0.64 -8.56
N PHE A 199 -8.36 0.39 -7.42
CA PHE A 199 -8.58 -0.79 -6.61
C PHE A 199 -9.45 -0.48 -5.39
N VAL A 200 -10.21 -1.49 -4.95
CA VAL A 200 -10.87 -1.50 -3.65
C VAL A 200 -9.84 -1.94 -2.61
N GLY A 201 -9.69 -1.19 -1.53
CA GLY A 201 -8.73 -1.50 -0.46
C GLY A 201 -8.97 -0.70 0.82
N TYR A 202 -8.28 -1.09 1.89
CA TYR A 202 -8.28 -0.41 3.18
C TYR A 202 -6.95 -0.67 3.89
N GLU A 203 -6.62 0.16 4.89
CA GLU A 203 -5.50 -0.09 5.78
C GLU A 203 -5.95 -0.79 7.07
N TYR A 204 -5.18 -1.81 7.44
CA TYR A 204 -5.19 -2.47 8.72
C TYR A 204 -4.06 -1.91 9.59
N THR A 205 -4.40 -1.33 10.74
CA THR A 205 -3.53 -0.38 11.48
C THR A 205 -3.16 -0.89 12.87
N ALA A 206 -2.59 -2.10 12.95
CA ALA A 206 -2.08 -2.59 14.23
C ALA A 206 -0.90 -1.75 14.71
N SER A 207 -1.03 -1.08 15.85
CA SER A 207 -0.02 -0.14 16.38
C SER A 207 0.38 -0.42 17.83
N PRO A 208 0.63 -1.68 18.26
CA PRO A 208 0.80 -2.01 19.67
C PRO A 208 1.94 -1.22 20.30
N LEU A 209 1.60 -0.42 21.31
CA LEU A 209 2.50 0.48 22.03
C LEU A 209 3.28 1.45 21.12
N GLY A 210 2.73 1.84 19.97
CA GLY A 210 3.39 2.75 19.04
C GLY A 210 4.32 2.07 18.01
N ARG A 211 4.27 0.74 17.89
CA ARG A 211 4.99 -0.01 16.83
C ARG A 211 4.10 -0.20 15.62
N HIS A 212 4.49 0.33 14.48
CA HIS A 212 3.70 0.25 13.26
C HIS A 212 3.77 -1.16 12.69
N LEU A 213 2.66 -1.90 12.79
CA LEU A 213 2.46 -3.23 12.23
C LEU A 213 1.39 -3.21 11.14
N HIS A 214 1.45 -2.19 10.29
CA HIS A 214 0.39 -1.83 9.35
C HIS A 214 0.45 -2.63 8.05
N ARG A 215 -0.70 -2.74 7.39
CA ARG A 215 -0.90 -3.48 6.14
C ARG A 215 -1.96 -2.80 5.28
N ASN A 216 -1.65 -2.61 4.01
CA ASN A 216 -2.65 -2.30 2.99
C ASN A 216 -3.25 -3.60 2.42
N ILE A 217 -4.57 -3.74 2.46
CA ILE A 217 -5.28 -4.87 1.86
C ILE A 217 -5.83 -4.40 0.52
N ILE A 218 -5.34 -4.98 -0.58
CA ILE A 218 -5.75 -4.61 -1.94
C ILE A 218 -6.52 -5.79 -2.56
N PHE A 219 -7.79 -5.56 -2.89
CA PHE A 219 -8.65 -6.57 -3.50
C PHE A 219 -8.53 -6.57 -5.01
N ARG A 220 -8.62 -7.76 -5.60
CA ARG A 220 -8.50 -7.96 -7.05
C ARG A 220 -9.65 -7.34 -7.85
N ASN A 221 -10.87 -7.42 -7.33
CA ASN A 221 -12.09 -7.03 -8.04
C ASN A 221 -13.16 -6.54 -7.05
N GLU A 222 -14.36 -6.24 -7.56
CA GLU A 222 -15.49 -5.74 -6.76
C GLU A 222 -16.11 -6.77 -5.80
N HIS A 223 -15.75 -8.05 -5.90
CA HIS A 223 -16.20 -9.06 -4.94
C HIS A 223 -15.32 -8.96 -3.69
N VAL A 224 -15.82 -8.26 -2.68
CA VAL A 224 -15.11 -8.05 -1.41
C VAL A 224 -15.99 -8.43 -0.20
N PRO A 225 -15.41 -8.64 0.99
CA PRO A 225 -16.20 -8.82 2.21
C PRO A 225 -17.17 -7.65 2.45
N PRO A 226 -18.37 -7.90 3.01
CA PRO A 226 -19.36 -6.85 3.26
C PRO A 226 -18.93 -5.84 4.34
N SER A 227 -17.92 -6.18 5.15
CA SER A 227 -17.29 -5.33 6.16
C SER A 227 -15.78 -5.53 6.12
N VAL A 228 -15.02 -4.51 6.54
CA VAL A 228 -13.57 -4.59 6.70
C VAL A 228 -13.19 -5.45 7.90
N ALA A 229 -11.98 -6.01 7.90
CA ALA A 229 -11.39 -6.72 9.02
C ALA A 229 -10.28 -5.84 9.62
N SER A 230 -10.63 -4.97 10.57
CA SER A 230 -9.65 -4.06 11.19
C SER A 230 -8.84 -4.75 12.28
N TYR A 231 -7.85 -4.04 12.84
CA TYR A 231 -7.14 -4.52 14.02
C TYR A 231 -8.08 -4.76 15.20
N ILE A 232 -9.13 -3.95 15.37
CA ILE A 232 -10.06 -4.08 16.50
C ILE A 232 -10.78 -5.43 16.47
N GLU A 233 -11.35 -5.84 15.33
CA GLU A 233 -12.12 -7.09 15.23
C GLU A 233 -11.22 -8.34 15.22
N THR A 234 -9.97 -8.21 14.77
CA THR A 234 -9.09 -9.37 14.55
C THR A 234 -8.01 -9.55 15.63
N ALA A 235 -7.88 -8.62 16.58
CA ALA A 235 -6.83 -8.65 17.59
C ALA A 235 -6.78 -9.94 18.42
N ALA A 236 -7.92 -10.58 18.68
CA ALA A 236 -7.98 -11.86 19.40
C ALA A 236 -7.21 -12.99 18.67
N GLY A 237 -7.06 -12.90 17.35
CA GLY A 237 -6.28 -13.82 16.54
C GLY A 237 -4.77 -13.53 16.55
N GLY A 238 -4.34 -12.39 17.10
CA GLY A 238 -2.94 -11.95 17.12
C GLY A 238 -2.49 -11.31 15.79
N ILE A 239 -1.29 -10.73 15.79
CA ILE A 239 -0.73 -10.01 14.64
C ILE A 239 0.36 -10.87 13.99
N PRO A 240 0.33 -11.14 12.67
CA PRO A 240 -0.75 -10.84 11.70
C PRO A 240 -1.80 -11.95 11.53
N GLN A 241 -1.75 -12.99 12.36
CA GLN A 241 -2.57 -14.20 12.22
C GLN A 241 -4.09 -13.92 12.17
N GLY A 242 -4.57 -12.90 12.89
CA GLY A 242 -5.96 -12.46 12.91
C GLY A 242 -6.44 -11.95 11.54
N VAL A 243 -5.76 -10.94 10.98
CA VAL A 243 -6.12 -10.39 9.67
C VAL A 243 -5.95 -11.40 8.54
N TRP A 244 -4.92 -12.25 8.60
CA TRP A 244 -4.76 -13.34 7.63
C TRP A 244 -5.95 -14.28 7.62
N SER A 245 -6.41 -14.71 8.80
CA SER A 245 -7.56 -15.60 8.94
C SER A 245 -8.84 -14.93 8.44
N ALA A 246 -9.04 -13.65 8.76
CA ALA A 246 -10.20 -12.89 8.32
C ALA A 246 -10.27 -12.76 6.79
N ILE A 247 -9.15 -12.45 6.13
CA ILE A 247 -9.09 -12.38 4.66
C ILE A 247 -9.26 -13.77 4.02
N GLU A 248 -8.63 -14.81 4.57
CA GLU A 248 -8.82 -16.17 4.06
C GLU A 248 -10.29 -16.61 4.14
N ASP A 249 -10.99 -16.31 5.24
CA ASP A 249 -12.36 -16.77 5.48
C ASP A 249 -13.40 -15.94 4.72
N ALA A 250 -13.32 -14.62 4.83
CA ALA A 250 -14.32 -13.71 4.27
C ALA A 250 -14.10 -13.41 2.79
N CYS A 251 -12.91 -13.67 2.25
CA CYS A 251 -12.55 -13.39 0.86
C CYS A 251 -12.11 -14.65 0.12
N LEU A 252 -10.92 -15.19 0.43
CA LEU A 252 -10.28 -16.20 -0.43
C LEU A 252 -11.05 -17.53 -0.51
N ARG A 253 -11.67 -17.95 0.60
CA ARG A 253 -12.44 -19.20 0.71
C ARG A 253 -13.96 -18.99 0.69
N ALA A 254 -14.43 -17.76 0.55
CA ALA A 254 -15.85 -17.43 0.58
C ALA A 254 -16.63 -17.95 -0.64
N GLY A 255 -15.95 -18.40 -1.69
CA GLY A 255 -16.60 -18.89 -2.93
C GLY A 255 -17.25 -17.79 -3.76
N THR A 256 -16.91 -16.52 -3.49
CA THR A 256 -17.45 -15.33 -4.15
C THR A 256 -16.62 -14.86 -5.35
N GLY A 257 -15.43 -15.44 -5.55
CA GLY A 257 -14.45 -14.92 -6.51
C GLY A 257 -13.59 -13.77 -5.98
N CYS A 258 -13.68 -13.48 -4.68
CA CYS A 258 -12.81 -12.53 -3.99
C CYS A 258 -11.37 -13.05 -3.93
N ASP A 259 -10.42 -12.13 -4.14
CA ASP A 259 -9.00 -12.38 -4.07
C ASP A 259 -8.30 -11.10 -3.58
N ALA A 260 -7.19 -11.22 -2.86
CA ALA A 260 -6.50 -10.09 -2.25
C ALA A 260 -4.99 -10.30 -2.12
N VAL A 261 -4.24 -9.20 -2.09
CA VAL A 261 -2.86 -9.16 -1.61
C VAL A 261 -2.78 -8.28 -0.38
N ILE A 262 -1.96 -8.68 0.60
CA ILE A 262 -1.70 -7.92 1.82
C ILE A 262 -0.29 -7.32 1.68
N ILE A 263 -0.15 -6.02 1.90
CA ILE A 263 1.10 -5.29 1.72
C ILE A 263 1.50 -4.66 3.06
N PRO A 264 2.34 -5.34 3.85
CA PRO A 264 3.09 -4.72 4.95
C PRO A 264 3.74 -3.41 4.56
N HIS A 265 3.64 -2.40 5.43
CA HIS A 265 4.35 -1.12 5.30
C HIS A 265 4.86 -0.64 6.66
N ASN A 266 5.61 0.47 6.66
CA ASN A 266 6.22 1.07 7.84
C ASN A 266 7.09 0.16 8.72
N PRO A 267 7.81 -0.83 8.17
CA PRO A 267 8.65 -1.68 9.01
C PRO A 267 9.74 -0.87 9.73
N ASN A 268 10.18 0.26 9.15
CA ASN A 268 11.13 1.19 9.75
C ASN A 268 10.67 1.81 11.08
N LEU A 269 9.38 1.72 11.41
CA LEU A 269 8.75 2.16 12.65
C LEU A 269 8.13 1.00 13.46
N SER A 270 8.48 -0.25 13.15
CA SER A 270 7.90 -1.44 13.78
C SER A 270 8.62 -1.90 15.06
N GLY A 271 9.79 -1.32 15.39
CA GLY A 271 10.66 -1.81 16.46
C GLY A 271 11.19 -3.24 16.22
N GLY A 272 11.25 -3.69 14.97
CA GLY A 272 11.71 -5.00 14.52
C GLY A 272 10.62 -6.06 14.51
N MET A 273 9.36 -5.67 14.77
CA MET A 273 8.27 -6.60 15.04
C MET A 273 7.39 -6.91 13.82
N GLN A 274 7.57 -6.22 12.67
CA GLN A 274 6.78 -6.47 11.46
C GLN A 274 6.85 -7.93 11.00
N TRP A 275 8.02 -8.54 11.15
CA TRP A 275 8.35 -9.86 10.62
C TRP A 275 8.97 -10.75 11.69
N THR A 276 8.14 -11.30 12.55
CA THR A 276 8.56 -12.33 13.52
C THR A 276 8.93 -13.64 12.79
N ASP A 277 9.76 -14.48 13.41
CA ASP A 277 10.01 -15.82 12.87
C ASP A 277 8.70 -16.62 12.80
N PRO A 278 8.43 -17.34 11.69
CA PRO A 278 7.28 -18.22 11.62
C PRO A 278 7.46 -19.40 12.59
N ALA A 279 6.37 -19.91 13.16
CA ALA A 279 6.40 -21.06 14.05
C ALA A 279 6.87 -22.35 13.33
N ASP A 280 6.52 -22.49 12.05
CA ASP A 280 6.87 -23.64 11.22
C ASP A 280 6.83 -23.30 9.71
N ALA A 281 7.11 -24.30 8.87
CA ALA A 281 7.06 -24.18 7.42
C ALA A 281 5.66 -23.84 6.87
N THR A 282 4.59 -24.20 7.59
CA THR A 282 3.20 -23.89 7.20
C THR A 282 2.93 -22.40 7.38
N GLU A 283 3.30 -21.83 8.53
CA GLU A 283 3.20 -20.38 8.76
C GLU A 283 4.12 -19.61 7.78
N ALA A 284 5.30 -20.14 7.50
CA ALA A 284 6.21 -19.52 6.53
C ALA A 284 5.59 -19.43 5.14
N LEU A 285 4.96 -20.51 4.66
CA LEU A 285 4.25 -20.54 3.38
C LEU A 285 3.01 -19.64 3.40
N ARG A 286 2.29 -19.59 4.52
CA ARG A 286 1.12 -18.71 4.72
C ARG A 286 1.52 -17.25 4.53
N ARG A 287 2.59 -16.79 5.19
CA ARG A 287 3.13 -15.44 5.01
C ARG A 287 3.53 -15.17 3.56
N GLN A 288 4.34 -16.07 2.99
CA GLN A 288 4.84 -15.94 1.62
C GLN A 288 3.69 -15.76 0.60
N THR A 289 2.55 -16.42 0.84
CA THR A 289 1.39 -16.39 -0.05
C THR A 289 0.52 -15.16 0.14
N LEU A 290 0.28 -14.74 1.39
CA LEU A 290 -0.63 -13.64 1.72
C LEU A 290 0.03 -12.26 1.64
N GLU A 291 1.32 -12.18 1.98
CA GLU A 291 2.12 -10.95 1.99
C GLU A 291 3.23 -11.00 0.93
N PRO A 292 2.90 -11.08 -0.37
CA PRO A 292 3.91 -11.22 -1.43
C PRO A 292 4.72 -9.93 -1.64
N LEU A 293 4.26 -8.79 -1.14
CA LEU A 293 4.84 -7.47 -1.37
C LEU A 293 5.12 -6.76 -0.04
N VAL A 294 6.04 -5.80 -0.07
CA VAL A 294 6.24 -4.82 0.99
C VAL A 294 6.33 -3.42 0.40
N GLU A 295 5.71 -2.45 1.07
CA GLU A 295 5.95 -1.04 0.80
C GLU A 295 7.28 -0.63 1.45
N ILE A 296 8.29 -0.45 0.60
CA ILE A 296 9.66 -0.20 1.06
C ILE A 296 9.94 1.30 1.26
N HIS A 297 9.07 2.19 0.75
CA HIS A 297 9.25 3.62 0.82
C HIS A 297 7.92 4.39 0.73
N GLN A 298 7.77 5.38 1.62
CA GLN A 298 6.61 6.25 1.74
C GLN A 298 6.99 7.56 2.47
N ILE A 299 6.04 8.49 2.69
CA ILE A 299 6.23 9.78 3.38
C ILE A 299 7.11 9.71 4.64
N LYS A 300 6.97 8.70 5.50
CA LYS A 300 7.69 8.40 6.74
C LYS A 300 9.04 7.68 6.49
N GLY A 301 9.60 7.80 5.29
CA GLY A 301 10.97 7.41 4.97
C GLY A 301 11.14 6.09 4.22
N ASN A 302 12.39 5.67 4.07
CA ASN A 302 12.80 4.45 3.39
C ASN A 302 13.09 3.33 4.39
N SER A 303 12.65 2.12 4.05
CA SER A 303 12.76 0.91 4.86
C SER A 303 13.76 -0.11 4.30
N GLU A 304 14.57 0.23 3.30
CA GLU A 304 15.45 -0.73 2.63
C GLU A 304 16.65 -1.12 3.52
N CYS A 305 17.46 -0.16 3.95
CA CYS A 305 18.60 -0.36 4.85
C CYS A 305 19.04 0.94 5.51
N ARG A 306 19.77 0.85 6.64
CA ARG A 306 20.21 2.02 7.43
C ARG A 306 21.71 2.00 7.74
N PHE A 307 22.37 3.11 7.43
CA PHE A 307 23.75 3.42 7.78
C PHE A 307 23.82 4.80 8.44
N ASP A 308 24.42 4.87 9.63
CA ASP A 308 24.65 6.11 10.35
C ASP A 308 26.04 6.67 9.97
N ARG A 309 26.05 7.77 9.22
CA ARG A 309 27.28 8.42 8.74
C ARG A 309 28.13 9.00 9.88
N LEU A 310 27.50 9.40 10.99
CA LEU A 310 28.22 9.98 12.13
C LEU A 310 28.90 8.88 12.94
N ALA A 311 28.19 7.77 13.16
CA ALA A 311 28.74 6.60 13.83
C ALA A 311 29.66 5.75 12.93
N ARG A 312 29.60 5.93 11.60
CA ARG A 312 30.30 5.13 10.58
C ARG A 312 30.00 3.64 10.71
N ALA A 313 28.75 3.31 10.96
CA ALA A 313 28.26 1.95 11.11
C ALA A 313 26.83 1.84 10.56
N GLY A 314 26.43 0.64 10.14
CA GLY A 314 25.07 0.37 9.68
C GLY A 314 24.38 -0.74 10.46
N ALA A 315 23.05 -0.69 10.46
CA ALA A 315 22.20 -1.70 11.07
C ALA A 315 22.24 -2.96 10.19
N GLY A 316 23.18 -3.87 10.46
CA GLY A 316 23.36 -5.11 9.69
C GLY A 316 23.92 -4.90 8.29
N THR A 317 24.53 -3.75 8.00
CA THR A 317 25.09 -3.41 6.69
C THR A 317 26.40 -2.63 6.82
N ALA A 318 27.32 -2.84 5.87
CA ALA A 318 28.53 -2.03 5.68
C ALA A 318 28.41 -1.08 4.47
N ASP A 319 27.26 -1.08 3.81
CA ASP A 319 26.97 -0.24 2.64
C ASP A 319 26.72 1.20 3.07
N GLU A 320 27.69 2.09 2.82
CA GLU A 320 27.61 3.51 3.17
C GLU A 320 26.53 4.26 2.36
N LEU A 321 25.99 3.67 1.29
CA LEU A 321 24.89 4.24 0.50
C LEU A 321 23.52 4.04 1.14
N CYS A 322 23.41 3.25 2.22
CA CYS A 322 22.21 3.05 3.03
C CYS A 322 21.82 4.29 3.87
N THR A 323 21.80 5.46 3.24
CA THR A 323 21.71 6.78 3.90
C THR A 323 20.62 7.66 3.30
N PHE A 324 19.73 7.06 2.50
CA PHE A 324 18.63 7.72 1.82
C PHE A 324 17.36 7.70 2.68
N GLU A 325 16.78 8.87 2.98
CA GLU A 325 15.47 9.02 3.64
C GLU A 325 15.29 8.15 4.90
N GLN A 326 16.31 8.12 5.78
CA GLN A 326 16.37 7.19 6.91
C GLN A 326 15.75 7.75 8.21
N MET A 327 14.87 6.97 8.84
CA MET A 327 14.33 7.30 10.17
C MET A 327 15.33 7.00 11.28
N LYS A 328 15.55 7.97 12.18
CA LYS A 328 16.39 7.77 13.38
C LYS A 328 15.68 6.97 14.46
N ILE A 329 14.42 7.29 14.71
CA ILE A 329 13.55 6.51 15.58
C ILE A 329 13.26 5.15 14.95
N ALA A 330 13.14 4.12 15.79
CA ALA A 330 12.85 2.75 15.34
C ALA A 330 11.37 2.35 15.53
N ASP A 331 10.65 3.13 16.33
CA ASP A 331 9.21 3.03 16.58
C ASP A 331 8.72 4.37 17.15
N GLN A 332 7.43 4.46 17.46
CA GLN A 332 6.80 5.64 18.04
C GLN A 332 6.35 5.38 19.49
N VAL A 333 7.08 4.56 20.25
CA VAL A 333 6.80 4.41 21.68
C VAL A 333 6.97 5.76 22.36
N PRO A 334 5.94 6.25 23.10
CA PRO A 334 6.04 7.53 23.77
C PRO A 334 7.22 7.60 24.75
N GLY A 335 8.10 8.59 24.56
CA GLY A 335 9.22 8.87 25.46
C GLY A 335 10.46 7.98 25.25
N GLU A 336 10.50 7.13 24.21
CA GLU A 336 11.72 6.41 23.85
C GLU A 336 12.65 7.26 23.00
N GLU A 337 13.92 7.27 23.36
CA GLU A 337 14.98 7.91 22.58
C GLU A 337 15.40 7.01 21.40
N PRO A 338 15.82 7.59 20.26
CA PRO A 338 16.34 6.82 19.14
C PRO A 338 17.46 5.84 19.58
N PRO A 339 17.38 4.55 19.22
CA PRO A 339 18.44 3.61 19.58
C PRO A 339 19.74 3.96 18.84
N ALA A 340 20.87 3.67 19.50
CA ALA A 340 22.17 3.70 18.82
C ALA A 340 22.19 2.69 17.66
N ILE A 341 22.97 2.97 16.62
CA ILE A 341 22.93 2.20 15.36
C ILE A 341 23.24 0.70 15.53
N ASP A 342 24.07 0.35 16.52
CA ASP A 342 24.43 -1.03 16.87
C ASP A 342 23.29 -1.80 17.57
N ARG A 343 22.31 -1.07 18.10
CA ARG A 343 21.09 -1.58 18.74
C ARG A 343 19.84 -1.30 17.91
N TYR A 344 19.97 -0.73 16.71
CA TYR A 344 18.84 -0.48 15.84
C TYR A 344 18.21 -1.82 15.41
N PRO A 345 16.89 -2.03 15.57
CA PRO A 345 16.25 -3.30 15.25
C PRO A 345 16.49 -3.68 13.79
N LEU A 346 17.13 -4.83 13.55
CA LEU A 346 17.56 -5.18 12.19
C LEU A 346 16.38 -5.37 11.23
N ARG A 347 15.28 -5.97 11.70
CA ARG A 347 14.05 -6.20 10.92
C ARG A 347 13.15 -4.97 10.75
N ASN A 348 13.59 -3.80 11.22
CA ASN A 348 13.04 -2.55 10.68
C ASN A 348 13.41 -2.36 9.20
N LEU A 349 14.48 -3.03 8.75
CA LEU A 349 15.04 -2.87 7.42
C LEU A 349 14.79 -4.12 6.59
N VAL A 350 14.14 -3.94 5.45
CA VAL A 350 13.79 -5.00 4.50
C VAL A 350 15.03 -5.79 4.07
N ARG A 351 16.19 -5.14 3.85
CA ARG A 351 17.42 -5.84 3.46
C ARG A 351 17.85 -6.89 4.48
N ASN A 352 17.66 -6.64 5.78
CA ASN A 352 17.98 -7.61 6.82
C ASN A 352 16.91 -8.70 6.90
N THR A 353 15.63 -8.34 6.76
CA THR A 353 14.53 -9.31 6.67
C THR A 353 14.74 -10.31 5.52
N LEU A 354 15.20 -9.85 4.35
CA LEU A 354 15.50 -10.74 3.22
C LEU A 354 16.66 -11.71 3.53
N LYS A 355 17.70 -11.27 4.24
CA LYS A 355 18.79 -12.16 4.69
C LYS A 355 18.28 -13.24 5.64
N ASP A 356 17.43 -12.85 6.59
CA ASP A 356 16.80 -13.78 7.53
C ASP A 356 15.88 -14.76 6.79
N GLY A 357 15.22 -14.32 5.72
CA GLY A 357 14.40 -15.18 4.86
C GLY A 357 15.18 -16.33 4.23
N LEU A 358 16.41 -16.05 3.76
CA LEU A 358 17.32 -17.09 3.23
C LEU A 358 17.74 -18.09 4.32
N ALA A 359 18.01 -17.61 5.54
CA ALA A 359 18.34 -18.50 6.66
C ALA A 359 17.14 -19.37 7.09
N LEU A 360 15.94 -18.79 7.12
CA LEU A 360 14.70 -19.51 7.41
C LEU A 360 14.35 -20.53 6.32
N GLU A 361 14.69 -20.24 5.07
CA GLU A 361 14.56 -21.19 3.96
C GLU A 361 15.42 -22.44 4.15
N GLU A 362 16.67 -22.28 4.56
CA GLU A 362 17.55 -23.41 4.87
C GLU A 362 17.02 -24.25 6.04
N ALA A 363 16.43 -23.60 7.04
CA ALA A 363 15.90 -24.25 8.23
C ALA A 363 14.54 -24.93 8.03
N LEU A 364 13.63 -24.31 7.28
CA LEU A 364 12.22 -24.72 7.15
C LEU A 364 11.88 -25.32 5.78
N GLY A 365 12.75 -25.17 4.79
CA GLY A 365 12.48 -25.48 3.38
C GLY A 365 11.55 -24.46 2.70
N VAL A 366 11.17 -23.39 3.40
CA VAL A 366 10.27 -22.32 2.90
C VAL A 366 10.78 -20.97 3.39
N ASN A 367 10.94 -20.03 2.46
CA ASN A 367 11.32 -18.66 2.78
C ASN A 367 10.06 -17.79 3.04
N PRO A 368 9.80 -17.33 4.27
CA PRO A 368 8.63 -16.52 4.57
C PRO A 368 8.70 -15.09 4.02
N PHE A 369 9.88 -14.64 3.58
CA PHE A 369 10.17 -13.26 3.19
C PHE A 369 10.56 -13.16 1.72
N ARG A 370 9.93 -13.96 0.83
CA ARG A 370 10.04 -13.76 -0.62
C ARG A 370 9.16 -12.59 -1.06
N LEU A 371 9.66 -11.38 -0.80
CA LEU A 371 8.93 -10.13 -1.01
C LEU A 371 9.27 -9.48 -2.35
N GLY A 372 8.26 -8.93 -3.02
CA GLY A 372 8.40 -7.90 -4.03
C GLY A 372 8.27 -6.51 -3.42
N PHE A 373 8.58 -5.48 -4.19
CA PHE A 373 8.62 -4.11 -3.66
C PHE A 373 7.62 -3.21 -4.36
N VAL A 374 6.96 -2.39 -3.54
CA VAL A 374 6.17 -1.24 -3.97
C VAL A 374 6.60 -0.02 -3.14
N GLY A 375 6.32 1.16 -3.66
CA GLY A 375 6.34 2.41 -2.89
C GLY A 375 4.98 3.06 -3.02
N SER A 376 4.62 3.90 -2.08
CA SER A 376 3.34 4.63 -2.13
C SER A 376 3.50 5.96 -1.41
N THR A 377 2.50 6.81 -1.46
CA THR A 377 2.62 8.12 -0.81
C THR A 377 2.36 8.06 0.68
N ASP A 378 1.37 7.29 1.14
CA ASP A 378 0.83 7.40 2.51
C ASP A 378 0.41 8.87 2.75
N ASN A 379 -0.26 9.44 1.73
CA ASN A 379 -0.64 10.85 1.71
C ASN A 379 -1.95 11.06 2.47
N HIS A 380 -1.92 11.96 3.45
CA HIS A 380 -3.06 12.32 4.28
C HIS A 380 -3.92 13.46 3.74
N ASP A 381 -3.56 14.08 2.62
CA ASP A 381 -4.36 15.12 1.96
C ASP A 381 -5.34 14.57 0.90
N GLY A 382 -5.41 13.24 0.72
CA GLY A 382 -6.12 12.62 -0.41
C GLY A 382 -5.41 12.82 -1.75
N ALA A 383 -4.16 13.29 -1.75
CA ALA A 383 -3.43 13.67 -2.95
C ALA A 383 -2.62 12.49 -3.53
N ALA A 384 -3.35 11.52 -4.08
CA ALA A 384 -2.82 10.31 -4.72
C ALA A 384 -1.64 10.59 -5.68
N GLY A 385 -0.46 10.06 -5.36
CA GLY A 385 0.74 10.23 -6.18
C GLY A 385 1.31 11.64 -6.23
N SER A 386 1.05 12.50 -5.22
CA SER A 386 1.63 13.84 -5.10
C SER A 386 3.11 13.80 -4.68
N VAL A 387 3.93 13.24 -5.55
CA VAL A 387 5.34 12.92 -5.29
C VAL A 387 6.34 13.93 -5.88
N ALA A 388 5.84 14.95 -6.58
CA ALA A 388 6.69 15.96 -7.19
C ALA A 388 7.29 16.88 -6.13
N GLU A 389 8.61 16.84 -5.96
CA GLU A 389 9.34 17.71 -5.03
C GLU A 389 9.22 19.20 -5.42
N THR A 390 9.14 19.48 -6.72
CA THR A 390 8.97 20.85 -7.21
C THR A 390 7.54 21.32 -6.97
N GLY A 391 7.37 22.28 -6.06
CA GLY A 391 6.05 22.82 -5.73
C GLY A 391 5.20 21.85 -4.91
N TRP A 392 5.83 20.93 -4.17
CA TRP A 392 5.15 20.00 -3.29
C TRP A 392 4.17 20.71 -2.37
N ALA A 393 2.92 20.26 -2.37
CA ALA A 393 1.82 20.91 -1.66
C ALA A 393 1.59 20.34 -0.25
N GLY A 394 2.46 19.48 0.24
CA GLY A 394 2.25 18.74 1.48
C GLY A 394 1.64 17.36 1.25
N GLY A 395 1.62 16.58 2.32
CA GLY A 395 0.98 15.27 2.39
C GLY A 395 0.50 14.92 3.79
N GLN A 396 0.51 15.85 4.74
CA GLN A 396 0.08 15.64 6.12
C GLN A 396 -0.94 16.69 6.58
N GLY A 397 -1.82 17.16 5.68
CA GLY A 397 -2.88 18.09 6.05
C GLY A 397 -2.33 19.45 6.46
N ASN A 398 -2.79 19.92 7.61
CA ASN A 398 -2.32 21.18 8.19
C ASN A 398 -0.91 21.03 8.80
N ASN A 399 -0.34 19.83 8.95
CA ASN A 399 1.01 19.65 9.51
C ASN A 399 2.13 20.14 8.58
N ASP A 400 1.84 20.27 7.29
CA ASP A 400 2.78 20.76 6.27
C ASP A 400 2.13 21.74 5.28
N SER A 401 1.09 22.46 5.75
CA SER A 401 0.27 23.36 4.92
C SER A 401 0.93 24.67 4.49
N SER A 402 2.02 25.06 5.15
CA SER A 402 2.75 26.28 4.85
C SER A 402 4.26 26.06 4.99
N PRO A 403 5.10 26.91 4.36
CA PRO A 403 6.55 26.74 4.44
C PRO A 403 7.10 26.70 5.86
N ILE A 404 6.49 27.44 6.80
CA ILE A 404 6.91 27.42 8.21
C ILE A 404 6.64 26.06 8.87
N ARG A 405 5.56 25.37 8.49
CA ARG A 405 5.22 24.03 9.00
C ARG A 405 6.06 22.95 8.32
N GLN A 406 6.30 23.07 7.01
CA GLN A 406 7.19 22.18 6.26
C GLN A 406 8.66 22.23 6.74
N ILE A 407 9.13 23.39 7.17
CA ILE A 407 10.51 23.58 7.67
C ILE A 407 10.61 23.29 9.19
N GLY A 408 9.49 23.01 9.88
CA GLY A 408 9.40 22.88 11.33
C GLY A 408 10.44 21.95 11.97
N ASP A 409 10.44 21.88 13.30
CA ASP A 409 11.58 21.40 14.10
C ASP A 409 12.10 19.97 13.79
N GLU A 410 11.36 19.15 13.03
CA GLU A 410 11.83 17.86 12.56
C GLU A 410 11.44 17.57 11.09
N MET A 411 12.42 17.52 10.19
CA MET A 411 12.25 17.03 8.82
C MET A 411 12.11 15.50 8.84
N ARG A 412 10.89 15.01 9.09
CA ARG A 412 10.57 13.58 9.20
C ARG A 412 9.93 12.98 7.98
N THR A 413 9.49 13.82 7.05
CA THR A 413 8.63 13.41 5.94
C THR A 413 9.17 13.85 4.59
N ASN A 414 8.82 13.07 3.56
CA ASN A 414 9.12 13.34 2.16
C ASN A 414 7.84 13.15 1.30
N PRO A 415 7.82 13.50 0.02
CA PRO A 415 6.60 13.35 -0.80
C PRO A 415 6.11 11.90 -1.00
N GLY A 416 6.87 10.89 -0.57
CA GLY A 416 6.56 9.48 -0.68
C GLY A 416 7.03 8.83 -1.99
N GLY A 417 6.52 7.63 -2.24
CA GLY A 417 6.89 6.78 -3.37
C GLY A 417 5.75 6.51 -4.35
N LEU A 418 6.08 5.76 -5.40
CA LEU A 418 5.10 5.17 -6.32
C LEU A 418 5.38 3.68 -6.55
N ALA A 419 4.31 2.93 -6.76
CA ALA A 419 4.33 1.54 -7.12
C ALA A 419 4.39 1.45 -8.64
N VAL A 420 5.23 0.56 -9.17
CA VAL A 420 5.24 0.27 -10.58
C VAL A 420 4.98 -1.21 -10.81
N ALA A 421 3.99 -1.52 -11.63
CA ALA A 421 3.59 -2.88 -11.97
C ALA A 421 3.86 -3.15 -13.46
N TRP A 422 4.56 -4.25 -13.76
CA TRP A 422 4.67 -4.72 -15.15
C TRP A 422 3.49 -5.62 -15.47
N ALA A 423 2.49 -5.07 -16.16
CA ALA A 423 1.26 -5.77 -16.51
C ALA A 423 1.00 -5.73 -18.02
N GLU A 424 0.18 -6.67 -18.50
CA GLU A 424 -0.13 -6.81 -19.92
C GLU A 424 -1.08 -5.70 -20.41
N GLU A 425 -1.97 -5.21 -19.57
CA GLU A 425 -2.88 -4.09 -19.84
C GLU A 425 -3.19 -3.31 -18.55
N ASN A 426 -3.74 -2.10 -18.66
CA ASN A 426 -4.19 -1.31 -17.50
C ASN A 426 -5.60 -1.77 -17.06
N SER A 427 -5.66 -2.93 -16.41
CA SER A 427 -6.88 -3.49 -15.83
C SER A 427 -6.61 -4.06 -14.45
N ARG A 428 -7.64 -4.15 -13.60
CA ARG A 428 -7.52 -4.69 -12.25
C ARG A 428 -6.92 -6.09 -12.25
N ASP A 429 -7.42 -7.00 -13.08
CA ASP A 429 -6.91 -8.37 -13.13
C ASP A 429 -5.45 -8.44 -13.56
N ALA A 430 -5.05 -7.66 -14.57
CA ALA A 430 -3.68 -7.66 -15.08
C ALA A 430 -2.68 -7.06 -14.07
N ILE A 431 -3.03 -5.92 -13.46
CA ILE A 431 -2.19 -5.25 -12.47
C ILE A 431 -2.16 -6.06 -11.18
N PHE A 432 -3.30 -6.58 -10.69
CA PHE A 432 -3.34 -7.46 -9.53
C PHE A 432 -2.48 -8.71 -9.74
N ALA A 433 -2.53 -9.32 -10.93
CA ALA A 433 -1.66 -10.44 -11.25
C ALA A 433 -0.17 -10.04 -11.23
N ALA A 434 0.18 -8.78 -11.56
CA ALA A 434 1.53 -8.25 -11.46
C ALA A 434 1.98 -8.07 -10.01
N LEU A 435 1.10 -7.51 -9.17
CA LEU A 435 1.30 -7.41 -7.73
C LEU A 435 1.53 -8.80 -7.10
N ARG A 436 0.66 -9.76 -7.42
CA ARG A 436 0.74 -11.12 -6.88
C ARG A 436 1.98 -11.89 -7.31
N ARG A 437 2.44 -11.74 -8.56
CA ARG A 437 3.68 -12.36 -9.04
C ARG A 437 4.94 -11.55 -8.69
N ARG A 438 4.79 -10.42 -7.99
CA ARG A 438 5.87 -9.55 -7.51
C ARG A 438 6.70 -8.90 -8.62
N GLU A 439 6.17 -8.82 -9.82
CA GLU A 439 6.86 -8.17 -10.93
C GLU A 439 6.62 -6.66 -10.89
N THR A 440 7.10 -6.09 -9.79
CA THR A 440 6.88 -4.72 -9.37
C THR A 440 8.20 -4.10 -8.93
N TYR A 441 8.22 -2.78 -8.85
CA TYR A 441 9.28 -2.06 -8.14
C TYR A 441 8.75 -0.79 -7.50
N ALA A 442 9.49 -0.31 -6.51
CA ALA A 442 9.24 0.95 -5.82
C ALA A 442 10.05 2.08 -6.45
N THR A 443 9.51 3.28 -6.41
CA THR A 443 10.25 4.53 -6.70
C THR A 443 10.10 5.49 -5.52
N SER A 444 11.04 6.41 -5.37
CA SER A 444 10.94 7.54 -4.43
C SER A 444 10.19 8.73 -5.01
N GLY A 445 9.17 8.48 -5.83
CA GLY A 445 8.36 9.50 -6.49
C GLY A 445 8.78 9.83 -7.92
N THR A 446 10.08 9.74 -8.24
CA THR A 446 10.51 9.82 -9.65
C THR A 446 9.93 8.67 -10.46
N ARG A 447 9.74 8.85 -11.78
CA ARG A 447 9.13 7.83 -12.65
C ARG A 447 10.11 7.18 -13.64
N PRO A 448 11.24 6.57 -13.20
CA PRO A 448 12.10 5.81 -14.09
C PRO A 448 11.39 4.54 -14.53
N VAL A 449 11.65 4.09 -15.76
CA VAL A 449 11.23 2.77 -16.24
C VAL A 449 12.38 1.79 -16.02
N VAL A 450 12.21 0.90 -15.05
CA VAL A 450 13.22 -0.11 -14.68
C VAL A 450 12.67 -1.50 -14.95
N ARG A 451 13.49 -2.34 -15.56
CA ARG A 451 13.18 -3.74 -15.85
C ARG A 451 14.43 -4.57 -15.66
N PHE A 452 14.35 -5.59 -14.80
CA PHE A 452 15.47 -6.45 -14.47
C PHE A 452 15.14 -7.92 -14.74
N PHE A 453 16.14 -8.65 -15.23
CA PHE A 453 16.12 -10.09 -15.41
C PHE A 453 17.43 -10.69 -14.87
N GLY A 454 17.34 -11.85 -14.22
CA GLY A 454 18.48 -12.68 -13.80
C GLY A 454 18.41 -14.09 -14.38
N GLY A 455 19.31 -14.98 -13.97
CA GLY A 455 19.30 -16.39 -14.37
C GLY A 455 19.96 -16.66 -15.72
N ASP A 456 19.39 -17.55 -16.53
CA ASP A 456 19.91 -17.88 -17.87
C ASP A 456 19.59 -16.75 -18.86
N LEU A 457 20.60 -15.98 -19.20
CA LEU A 457 20.52 -14.89 -20.17
C LEU A 457 21.31 -15.19 -21.44
N SER A 458 21.68 -16.45 -21.69
CA SER A 458 22.54 -16.84 -22.82
C SER A 458 21.90 -16.54 -24.19
N ALA A 459 20.56 -16.56 -24.27
CA ALA A 459 19.80 -16.21 -25.46
C ALA A 459 19.52 -14.69 -25.60
N VAL A 460 19.78 -13.89 -24.54
CA VAL A 460 19.46 -12.47 -24.48
C VAL A 460 20.58 -11.64 -25.08
N ARG A 461 20.25 -10.85 -26.12
CA ARG A 461 21.20 -9.98 -26.81
C ARG A 461 20.84 -8.52 -26.65
N CYS A 462 21.73 -7.75 -26.00
CA CYS A 462 21.61 -6.30 -25.87
C CYS A 462 21.41 -5.62 -27.24
N GLY A 463 20.46 -4.69 -27.32
CA GLY A 463 20.11 -3.96 -28.56
C GLY A 463 19.27 -4.75 -29.57
N SER A 464 18.96 -6.03 -29.32
CA SER A 464 18.04 -6.80 -30.18
C SER A 464 16.61 -6.30 -30.02
N SER A 465 15.84 -6.26 -31.11
CA SER A 465 14.39 -6.02 -31.06
C SER A 465 13.64 -7.14 -30.32
N SER A 466 14.24 -8.33 -30.20
CA SER A 466 13.69 -9.47 -29.44
C SER A 466 14.13 -9.51 -27.98
N LEU A 467 14.90 -8.53 -27.50
CA LEU A 467 15.56 -8.58 -26.19
C LEU A 467 14.61 -8.95 -25.05
N VAL A 468 13.46 -8.28 -24.98
CA VAL A 468 12.47 -8.51 -23.91
C VAL A 468 11.84 -9.90 -24.01
N ARG A 469 11.44 -10.31 -25.23
CA ARG A 469 10.87 -11.64 -25.46
C ARG A 469 11.85 -12.74 -25.03
N ASP A 470 13.09 -12.62 -25.48
CA ASP A 470 14.12 -13.63 -25.22
C ASP A 470 14.45 -13.66 -23.70
N ALA A 471 14.42 -12.49 -23.04
CA ALA A 471 14.58 -12.40 -21.59
C ALA A 471 13.43 -13.08 -20.81
N TYR A 472 12.18 -12.95 -21.25
CA TYR A 472 11.07 -13.71 -20.65
C TYR A 472 11.09 -15.20 -20.94
N ALA A 473 11.65 -15.60 -22.08
CA ALA A 473 11.69 -16.99 -22.49
C ALA A 473 12.78 -17.80 -21.76
N SER A 474 13.86 -17.15 -21.33
CA SER A 474 15.04 -17.82 -20.74
C SER A 474 15.44 -17.32 -19.35
N GLY A 475 15.26 -16.02 -19.08
CA GLY A 475 15.61 -15.40 -17.81
C GLY A 475 14.47 -15.38 -16.80
N THR A 476 14.82 -15.02 -15.58
CA THR A 476 13.89 -14.80 -14.47
C THR A 476 13.62 -13.29 -14.32
N PRO A 477 12.38 -12.80 -14.51
CA PRO A 477 12.06 -11.38 -14.27
C PRO A 477 12.17 -11.04 -12.78
N MET A 478 12.33 -9.75 -12.46
CA MET A 478 12.22 -9.28 -11.07
C MET A 478 10.93 -9.77 -10.39
N GLY A 479 11.04 -10.14 -9.11
CA GLY A 479 9.98 -10.82 -8.36
C GLY A 479 9.95 -12.35 -8.52
N GLY A 480 10.65 -12.88 -9.53
CA GLY A 480 10.85 -14.31 -9.74
C GLY A 480 11.94 -14.92 -8.86
N GLU A 481 12.09 -16.24 -8.94
CA GLU A 481 13.03 -17.06 -8.15
C GLU A 481 14.15 -17.61 -9.06
N LEU A 482 15.37 -17.66 -8.52
CA LEU A 482 16.59 -18.12 -9.21
C LEU A 482 17.04 -19.50 -8.74
#